data_AF-A0A946S3V9-F1
#
_entry.id   AF-A0A946S3V9-F1
#
_cell.length_a   1.000
_cell.length_b   1.000
_cell.length_c   1.000
_cell.angle_alpha   90.00
_cell.angle_beta   90.00
_cell.angle_gamma   90.00
#
_symmetry.space_group_name_H-M   'P 1'
#
loop_
_entity.id
_entity.type
_entity.pdbx_description
1 polymer ?
#
loop_
_entity_poly.entity_id
_entity_poly.type
_entity_poly.pdbx_seq_one_letter_code
_entity_poly.pdbx_strand_id
1 'polypeptide(L)'
;YYEFTHGGMTTRFANPDPSSSVNNSELCSEYVRNAGELWDVLVIVANGPMYDVSDYVNSNKKMSIDVFSPAAGIPVQITLEDSSLAGATNYPTGRHSIYLGVTTVVNEWETIELTFDSKPDPAMSDVGLNSVILLFNGNTNTNDTYYFDNLYGPEFDNQCDGITSNPSIDFADWDCNWNLGMCPSVTFCSSFDFVSGWLDQSYNPDNSTINTSKYSGQYTRNPDGNGEDLLIAYFRNGALDLSTNKSFNFKIYGPPRPIYLSFQDANNNEVYAYNSALTSNNQWEQFSVDLSSVASQSITRFVLFLDQSVVNWDTYYLDDFNLSSIPLNVQDIKPTNNIVVFPQPAKNEITIEISSVSNNKGILYLFDIKGELILSKDLGKNPSNNRLTLDVSELNSGIYVLKIQSKNEIQYQKIQIIK
;
A
#
# COMPACT_ATOMS: atom_id res chain seq x y z
N TYR A 1 5.75 -12.04 0.71
CA TYR A 1 6.58 -11.08 -0.04
C TYR A 1 7.79 -11.83 -0.61
N TYR A 2 8.20 -11.52 -1.83
CA TYR A 2 9.43 -12.07 -2.42
C TYR A 2 10.58 -11.10 -2.10
N GLU A 3 11.52 -11.54 -1.27
CA GLU A 3 12.61 -10.66 -0.82
C GLU A 3 13.74 -10.58 -1.83
N PHE A 4 14.04 -11.71 -2.49
CA PHE A 4 15.19 -11.82 -3.36
C PHE A 4 15.01 -12.95 -4.38
N THR A 5 15.48 -12.72 -5.60
CA THR A 5 15.57 -13.73 -6.66
C THR A 5 16.90 -13.54 -7.41
N HIS A 6 17.63 -14.60 -7.77
CA HIS A 6 18.75 -14.43 -8.73
C HIS A 6 18.24 -14.43 -10.17
N GLY A 7 17.21 -15.24 -10.45
CA GLY A 7 16.47 -15.25 -11.70
C GLY A 7 15.56 -14.04 -11.89
N GLY A 8 15.03 -13.93 -13.11
CA GLY A 8 13.99 -12.95 -13.43
C GLY A 8 12.66 -13.39 -12.84
N MET A 9 11.98 -12.52 -12.10
CA MET A 9 10.72 -12.83 -11.45
C MET A 9 9.66 -11.81 -11.83
N THR A 10 8.53 -12.29 -12.34
CA THR A 10 7.31 -11.51 -12.46
C THR A 10 6.30 -12.08 -11.49
N THR A 11 6.09 -11.40 -10.36
CA THR A 11 5.24 -11.90 -9.26
C THR A 11 3.76 -12.07 -9.63
N ARG A 12 3.34 -11.43 -10.74
CA ARG A 12 1.97 -11.35 -11.24
C ARG A 12 1.92 -11.40 -12.76
N PHE A 13 2.16 -12.57 -13.29
CA PHE A 13 2.09 -12.85 -14.71
C PHE A 13 0.71 -13.41 -15.09
N ALA A 14 0.27 -13.21 -16.33
CA ALA A 14 -0.97 -13.82 -16.82
C ALA A 14 -0.85 -15.36 -16.78
N ASN A 15 -1.80 -16.05 -16.15
CA ASN A 15 -1.73 -17.51 -16.05
C ASN A 15 -1.66 -18.13 -17.47
N PRO A 16 -0.67 -18.99 -17.78
CA PRO A 16 -0.53 -19.63 -19.09
C PRO A 16 -1.67 -20.58 -19.44
N ASP A 17 -2.39 -21.11 -18.46
CA ASP A 17 -3.58 -21.94 -18.61
C ASP A 17 -4.60 -21.68 -17.49
N PRO A 18 -5.40 -20.59 -17.59
CA PRO A 18 -6.41 -20.25 -16.60
C PRO A 18 -7.63 -21.20 -16.63
N SER A 19 -7.68 -22.13 -17.59
CA SER A 19 -8.74 -23.13 -17.69
C SER A 19 -8.43 -24.42 -16.93
N SER A 20 -7.20 -24.56 -16.43
CA SER A 20 -6.76 -25.71 -15.67
C SER A 20 -7.62 -25.96 -14.43
N SER A 21 -7.90 -27.23 -14.15
CA SER A 21 -8.55 -27.63 -12.90
C SER A 21 -7.61 -27.62 -11.69
N VAL A 22 -6.29 -27.52 -11.91
CA VAL A 22 -5.28 -27.44 -10.85
C VAL A 22 -5.10 -25.99 -10.43
N ASN A 23 -4.79 -25.10 -11.39
CA ASN A 23 -4.66 -23.68 -11.13
C ASN A 23 -5.47 -22.87 -12.15
N ASN A 24 -6.64 -22.39 -11.71
CA ASN A 24 -7.50 -21.48 -12.47
C ASN A 24 -7.38 -20.01 -12.01
N SER A 25 -6.35 -19.67 -11.24
CA SER A 25 -6.04 -18.29 -10.91
C SER A 25 -5.86 -17.49 -12.19
N GLU A 26 -6.31 -16.25 -12.16
CA GLU A 26 -6.15 -15.32 -13.28
C GLU A 26 -4.69 -14.93 -13.53
N LEU A 27 -3.93 -14.77 -12.44
CA LEU A 27 -2.52 -14.44 -12.44
C LEU A 27 -1.76 -15.51 -11.65
N CYS A 28 -0.51 -15.75 -12.02
CA CYS A 28 0.42 -16.61 -11.28
C CYS A 28 1.79 -15.93 -11.21
N SER A 29 2.76 -16.53 -10.55
CA SER A 29 4.16 -16.08 -10.63
C SER A 29 4.85 -16.69 -11.86
N GLU A 30 5.67 -15.90 -12.55
CA GLU A 30 6.61 -16.36 -13.58
C GLU A 30 8.04 -16.21 -13.05
N TYR A 31 8.83 -17.26 -13.22
CA TYR A 31 10.23 -17.28 -12.85
C TYR A 31 11.10 -17.81 -13.97
N VAL A 32 12.07 -17.00 -14.38
CA VAL A 32 13.08 -17.33 -15.39
C VAL A 32 14.41 -17.55 -14.68
N ARG A 33 14.94 -18.78 -14.76
CA ARG A 33 16.22 -19.11 -14.12
C ARG A 33 17.38 -18.29 -14.66
N ASN A 34 18.30 -17.93 -13.78
CA ASN A 34 19.56 -17.29 -14.12
C ASN A 34 20.58 -18.33 -14.60
N ALA A 35 20.87 -18.32 -15.90
CA ALA A 35 21.86 -19.24 -16.49
C ALA A 35 23.29 -19.06 -15.97
N GLY A 36 23.59 -17.96 -15.27
CA GLY A 36 24.89 -17.72 -14.62
C GLY A 36 25.05 -18.42 -13.26
N GLU A 37 23.96 -18.87 -12.63
CA GLU A 37 23.96 -19.41 -11.28
C GLU A 37 23.55 -20.89 -11.25
N LEU A 38 24.38 -21.75 -10.66
CA LEU A 38 24.04 -23.18 -10.49
C LEU A 38 22.87 -23.38 -9.53
N TRP A 39 22.80 -22.53 -8.50
CA TRP A 39 21.83 -22.60 -7.41
C TRP A 39 21.07 -21.28 -7.31
N ASP A 40 20.35 -20.96 -8.38
CA ASP A 40 19.41 -19.84 -8.37
C ASP A 40 18.24 -20.13 -7.41
N VAL A 41 17.91 -19.15 -6.58
CA VAL A 41 16.94 -19.24 -5.50
C VAL A 41 15.92 -18.12 -5.59
N LEU A 42 14.71 -18.44 -5.15
CA LEU A 42 13.68 -17.47 -4.79
C LEU A 42 13.52 -17.47 -3.27
N VAL A 43 13.67 -16.31 -2.66
CA VAL A 43 13.46 -16.11 -1.21
C VAL A 43 12.07 -15.57 -0.99
N ILE A 44 11.21 -16.40 -0.39
CA ILE A 44 9.86 -16.02 0.02
C ILE A 44 9.91 -15.80 1.54
N VAL A 45 9.63 -14.57 1.97
CA VAL A 45 9.57 -14.24 3.39
C VAL A 45 8.13 -14.27 3.85
N ALA A 46 7.88 -15.08 4.88
CA ALA A 46 6.58 -15.21 5.50
C ALA A 46 6.22 -13.92 6.26
N ASN A 47 4.92 -13.62 6.33
CA ASN A 47 4.44 -12.44 7.04
C ASN A 47 4.30 -12.69 8.56
N GLY A 48 5.39 -13.16 9.16
CA GLY A 48 5.43 -13.66 10.53
C GLY A 48 6.23 -14.97 10.61
N PRO A 49 6.55 -15.46 11.82
CA PRO A 49 7.23 -16.74 11.98
C PRO A 49 6.32 -17.89 11.53
N MET A 50 6.91 -18.91 10.93
CA MET A 50 6.25 -20.20 10.70
C MET A 50 5.82 -20.79 12.05
N TYR A 51 4.68 -21.48 12.04
CA TYR A 51 4.30 -22.34 13.16
C TYR A 51 5.27 -23.53 13.28
N ASP A 52 5.14 -24.31 14.34
CA ASP A 52 5.96 -25.50 14.57
C ASP A 52 5.95 -26.43 13.33
N VAL A 53 7.12 -26.62 12.71
CA VAL A 53 7.28 -27.40 11.49
C VAL A 53 7.68 -28.86 11.72
N SER A 54 7.68 -29.34 12.97
CA SER A 54 8.09 -30.71 13.31
C SER A 54 7.26 -31.78 12.59
N ASP A 55 5.97 -31.52 12.32
CA ASP A 55 5.11 -32.43 11.56
C ASP A 55 5.54 -32.59 10.10
N TYR A 56 6.16 -31.57 9.50
CA TYR A 56 6.72 -31.69 8.15
C TYR A 56 8.00 -32.53 8.15
N VAL A 57 8.86 -32.35 9.15
CA VAL A 57 10.07 -33.18 9.33
C VAL A 57 9.72 -34.64 9.59
N ASN A 58 8.69 -34.89 10.41
CA ASN A 58 8.21 -36.23 10.73
C ASN A 58 7.34 -36.84 9.62
N SER A 59 7.13 -36.13 8.49
CA SER A 59 6.27 -36.55 7.37
C SER A 59 4.79 -36.78 7.75
N ASN A 60 4.31 -36.18 8.84
CA ASN A 60 2.89 -36.14 9.20
C ASN A 60 2.12 -35.12 8.36
N LYS A 61 2.81 -34.07 7.89
CA LYS A 61 2.34 -33.08 6.91
C LYS A 61 3.27 -33.03 5.70
N LYS A 62 2.76 -32.54 4.58
CA LYS A 62 3.54 -32.23 3.38
C LYS A 62 3.23 -30.81 2.93
N MET A 63 4.22 -30.16 2.36
CA MET A 63 4.00 -28.95 1.57
C MET A 63 3.69 -29.34 0.13
N SER A 64 2.99 -28.47 -0.58
CA SER A 64 2.79 -28.62 -2.02
C SER A 64 2.74 -27.28 -2.72
N ILE A 65 3.01 -27.27 -4.02
CA ILE A 65 3.00 -26.06 -4.84
C ILE A 65 2.49 -26.41 -6.23
N ASP A 66 1.64 -25.56 -6.80
CA ASP A 66 1.22 -25.73 -8.19
C ASP A 66 2.32 -25.19 -9.11
N VAL A 67 2.72 -26.00 -10.09
CA VAL A 67 3.82 -25.68 -11.02
C VAL A 67 3.39 -25.98 -12.45
N PHE A 68 3.68 -25.04 -13.34
CA PHE A 68 3.65 -25.23 -14.79
C PHE A 68 5.09 -25.20 -15.29
N SER A 69 5.55 -26.34 -15.80
CA SER A 69 6.97 -26.57 -16.14
C SER A 69 7.17 -26.85 -17.64
N PRO A 70 8.28 -26.38 -18.25
CA PRO A 70 8.58 -26.63 -19.66
C PRO A 70 9.07 -28.07 -19.92
N ALA A 71 9.33 -28.84 -18.87
CA ALA A 71 9.73 -30.24 -18.93
C ALA A 71 9.29 -31.02 -17.68
N ALA A 72 9.13 -32.34 -17.85
CA ALA A 72 8.98 -33.29 -16.75
C ALA A 72 10.36 -33.72 -16.26
N GLY A 73 10.43 -34.22 -15.02
CA GLY A 73 11.68 -34.64 -14.38
C GLY A 73 12.49 -33.47 -13.81
N ILE A 74 11.90 -32.28 -13.68
CA ILE A 74 12.59 -31.11 -13.11
C ILE A 74 12.49 -31.16 -11.58
N PRO A 75 13.61 -31.15 -10.85
CA PRO A 75 13.59 -31.06 -9.40
C PRO A 75 13.01 -29.73 -8.93
N VAL A 76 12.12 -29.80 -7.95
CA VAL A 76 11.60 -28.65 -7.19
C VAL A 76 12.03 -28.84 -5.74
N GLN A 77 12.67 -27.82 -5.16
CA GLN A 77 13.16 -27.87 -3.79
C GLN A 77 12.62 -26.70 -2.99
N ILE A 78 12.17 -26.99 -1.76
CA ILE A 78 11.92 -25.99 -0.73
C ILE A 78 12.90 -26.19 0.42
N THR A 79 13.52 -25.10 0.87
CA THR A 79 14.30 -25.05 2.11
C THR A 79 13.62 -24.10 3.09
N LEU A 80 13.38 -24.54 4.32
CA LEU A 80 12.89 -23.68 5.40
C LEU A 80 14.09 -23.17 6.20
N GLU A 81 14.18 -21.85 6.38
CA GLU A 81 15.31 -21.23 7.08
C GLU A 81 14.91 -20.02 7.94
N ASP A 82 15.80 -19.67 8.88
CA ASP A 82 15.77 -18.41 9.60
C ASP A 82 16.68 -17.42 8.87
N SER A 83 16.07 -16.41 8.22
CA SER A 83 16.77 -15.42 7.42
C SER A 83 17.68 -14.49 8.23
N SER A 84 17.55 -14.46 9.56
CA SER A 84 18.49 -13.72 10.42
C SER A 84 19.82 -14.46 10.65
N LEU A 85 19.83 -15.77 10.40
CA LEU A 85 20.99 -16.64 10.56
C LEU A 85 21.55 -17.10 9.22
N ALA A 86 20.68 -17.39 8.24
CA ALA A 86 21.07 -17.86 6.92
C ALA A 86 21.71 -16.72 6.10
N GLY A 87 22.80 -17.05 5.40
CA GLY A 87 23.49 -16.14 4.48
C GLY A 87 24.02 -16.87 3.26
N ALA A 88 24.56 -16.12 2.30
CA ALA A 88 24.98 -16.68 1.01
C ALA A 88 26.16 -17.67 1.10
N THR A 89 27.00 -17.57 2.13
CA THR A 89 28.27 -18.34 2.21
C THR A 89 28.41 -19.19 3.47
N ASN A 90 27.35 -19.35 4.27
CA ASN A 90 27.44 -19.93 5.62
C ASN A 90 26.74 -21.29 5.76
N TYR A 91 26.61 -22.05 4.68
CA TYR A 91 25.98 -23.37 4.73
C TYR A 91 26.70 -24.31 5.74
N PRO A 92 25.96 -25.02 6.63
CA PRO A 92 24.50 -25.13 6.69
C PRO A 92 23.80 -24.14 7.64
N THR A 93 24.52 -23.25 8.33
CA THR A 93 23.98 -22.38 9.38
C THR A 93 22.67 -21.70 8.98
N GLY A 94 21.66 -21.80 9.84
CA GLY A 94 20.34 -21.16 9.66
C GLY A 94 19.34 -21.95 8.81
N ARG A 95 19.77 -23.03 8.13
CA ARG A 95 18.92 -23.84 7.24
C ARG A 95 18.37 -25.05 7.96
N HIS A 96 17.08 -24.99 8.25
CA HIS A 96 16.42 -25.97 9.10
C HIS A 96 16.10 -27.27 8.34
N SER A 97 15.36 -27.24 7.24
CA SER A 97 14.97 -28.47 6.54
C SER A 97 14.81 -28.29 5.03
N ILE A 98 15.09 -29.37 4.29
CA ILE A 98 14.98 -29.47 2.82
C ILE A 98 13.86 -30.45 2.48
N TYR A 99 13.06 -30.07 1.47
CA TYR A 99 12.00 -30.88 0.91
C TYR A 99 12.10 -30.90 -0.61
N LEU A 100 11.87 -32.07 -1.21
CA LEU A 100 12.07 -32.32 -2.63
C LEU A 100 10.80 -32.84 -3.29
N GLY A 101 10.59 -32.39 -4.52
CA GLY A 101 9.55 -32.84 -5.44
C GLY A 101 10.09 -32.83 -6.87
N VAL A 102 9.35 -33.41 -7.80
CA VAL A 102 9.77 -33.50 -9.21
C VAL A 102 8.56 -33.30 -10.11
N THR A 103 8.69 -32.48 -11.14
CA THR A 103 7.62 -32.31 -12.15
C THR A 103 7.39 -33.60 -12.93
N THR A 104 6.14 -33.89 -13.27
CA THR A 104 5.75 -35.10 -13.99
C THR A 104 5.10 -34.81 -15.34
N VAL A 105 4.63 -33.57 -15.56
CA VAL A 105 3.99 -33.15 -16.81
C VAL A 105 4.79 -32.03 -17.50
N VAL A 106 4.40 -31.70 -18.73
CA VAL A 106 5.07 -30.72 -19.60
C VAL A 106 4.03 -29.73 -20.11
N ASN A 107 4.26 -28.44 -19.88
CA ASN A 107 3.38 -27.34 -20.28
C ASN A 107 1.92 -27.52 -19.82
N GLU A 108 1.76 -28.08 -18.62
CA GLU A 108 0.48 -28.26 -17.93
C GLU A 108 0.69 -27.95 -16.45
N TRP A 109 -0.35 -27.44 -15.78
CA TRP A 109 -0.32 -27.25 -14.33
C TRP A 109 -0.43 -28.60 -13.61
N GLU A 110 0.43 -28.81 -12.63
CA GLU A 110 0.35 -29.92 -11.68
C GLU A 110 0.65 -29.46 -10.25
N THR A 111 0.07 -30.12 -9.26
CA THR A 111 0.43 -29.92 -7.85
C THR A 111 1.61 -30.82 -7.49
N ILE A 112 2.75 -30.22 -7.16
CA ILE A 112 3.95 -30.92 -6.71
C ILE A 112 3.90 -31.11 -5.20
N GLU A 113 3.70 -32.35 -4.74
CA GLU A 113 3.90 -32.69 -3.33
C GLU A 113 5.40 -32.81 -3.00
N LEU A 114 5.83 -32.12 -1.95
CA LEU A 114 7.23 -32.11 -1.50
C LEU A 114 7.41 -33.08 -0.32
N THR A 115 8.44 -33.92 -0.39
CA THR A 115 8.80 -34.87 0.67
C THR A 115 10.04 -34.40 1.43
N PHE A 116 10.05 -34.60 2.75
CA PHE A 116 11.22 -34.30 3.57
C PHE A 116 12.45 -35.09 3.09
N ASP A 117 13.56 -34.38 2.91
CA ASP A 117 14.85 -34.94 2.52
C ASP A 117 15.83 -34.95 3.69
N SER A 118 16.10 -33.76 4.27
CA SER A 118 17.14 -33.61 5.29
C SER A 118 16.93 -32.38 6.17
N LYS A 119 17.63 -32.36 7.32
CA LYS A 119 17.76 -31.23 8.24
C LYS A 119 19.22 -30.75 8.25
N PRO A 120 19.62 -29.81 7.37
CA PRO A 120 21.03 -29.46 7.15
C PRO A 120 21.75 -28.92 8.37
N ASP A 121 21.10 -28.06 9.15
CA ASP A 121 21.59 -27.58 10.44
C ASP A 121 20.79 -28.26 11.58
N PRO A 122 21.34 -29.31 12.21
CA PRO A 122 20.66 -30.03 13.29
C PRO A 122 20.39 -29.20 14.53
N ALA A 123 21.04 -28.03 14.69
CA ALA A 123 20.86 -27.15 15.84
C ALA A 123 19.62 -26.25 15.71
N MET A 124 19.04 -26.15 14.52
CA MET A 124 17.87 -25.30 14.27
C MET A 124 16.63 -25.81 14.99
N SER A 125 15.88 -24.86 15.58
CA SER A 125 14.58 -25.13 16.20
C SER A 125 13.51 -25.36 15.14
N ASP A 126 12.49 -26.16 15.47
CA ASP A 126 11.31 -26.38 14.61
C ASP A 126 10.34 -25.17 14.63
N VAL A 127 10.64 -24.12 15.40
CA VAL A 127 9.85 -22.88 15.49
C VAL A 127 10.71 -21.65 15.17
N GLY A 128 10.08 -20.55 14.79
CA GLY A 128 10.74 -19.25 14.59
C GLY A 128 11.40 -19.06 13.22
N LEU A 129 11.28 -20.04 12.32
CA LEU A 129 11.67 -19.90 10.91
C LEU A 129 10.80 -18.85 10.23
N ASN A 130 11.32 -18.15 9.23
CA ASN A 130 10.62 -17.00 8.63
C ASN A 130 10.76 -16.91 7.10
N SER A 131 11.49 -17.84 6.48
CA SER A 131 11.73 -17.82 5.04
C SER A 131 11.66 -19.21 4.41
N VAL A 132 11.07 -19.23 3.20
CA VAL A 132 10.95 -20.37 2.31
C VAL A 132 11.84 -20.09 1.10
N ILE A 133 12.84 -20.92 0.88
CA ILE A 133 13.72 -20.84 -0.28
C ILE A 133 13.24 -21.84 -1.32
N LEU A 134 12.71 -21.36 -2.43
CA LEU A 134 12.24 -22.17 -3.55
C LEU A 134 13.32 -22.24 -4.63
N LEU A 135 13.59 -23.44 -5.13
CA LEU A 135 14.48 -23.67 -6.26
C LEU A 135 13.81 -24.56 -7.29
N PHE A 136 13.93 -24.16 -8.55
CA PHE A 136 13.66 -25.00 -9.72
C PHE A 136 14.98 -25.44 -10.32
N ASN A 137 15.11 -26.74 -10.60
CA ASN A 137 16.23 -27.35 -11.30
C ASN A 137 17.63 -26.98 -10.73
N GLY A 138 17.79 -27.06 -9.40
CA GLY A 138 19.04 -26.72 -8.73
C GLY A 138 20.25 -27.50 -9.27
N ASN A 139 21.45 -26.92 -9.12
CA ASN A 139 22.72 -27.41 -9.66
C ASN A 139 22.81 -27.44 -11.20
N THR A 140 22.17 -26.49 -11.88
CA THR A 140 22.20 -26.41 -13.35
C THR A 140 22.31 -24.97 -13.83
N ASN A 141 22.87 -24.76 -15.02
CA ASN A 141 22.93 -23.45 -15.69
C ASN A 141 21.93 -23.42 -16.84
N THR A 142 20.66 -23.14 -16.55
CA THR A 142 19.60 -23.04 -17.57
C THR A 142 18.91 -21.68 -17.54
N ASN A 143 18.20 -21.35 -18.61
CA ASN A 143 17.37 -20.14 -18.73
C ASN A 143 15.90 -20.54 -18.92
N ASP A 144 15.50 -21.64 -18.26
CA ASP A 144 14.13 -22.17 -18.36
C ASP A 144 13.17 -21.29 -17.56
N THR A 145 11.94 -21.18 -18.07
CA THR A 145 10.85 -20.45 -17.43
C THR A 145 9.89 -21.41 -16.76
N TYR A 146 9.54 -21.13 -15.51
CA TYR A 146 8.57 -21.87 -14.71
C TYR A 146 7.46 -20.90 -14.29
N TYR A 147 6.22 -21.39 -14.22
CA TYR A 147 5.15 -20.68 -13.54
C TYR A 147 4.75 -21.43 -12.29
N PHE A 148 4.44 -20.70 -11.22
CA PHE A 148 4.02 -21.30 -9.98
C PHE A 148 2.97 -20.47 -9.25
N ASP A 149 2.17 -21.13 -8.44
CA ASP A 149 1.14 -20.52 -7.60
C ASP A 149 0.78 -21.48 -6.45
N ASN A 150 -0.15 -21.07 -5.58
CA ASN A 150 -0.79 -21.93 -4.58
C ASN A 150 0.24 -22.74 -3.75
N LEU A 151 1.21 -22.04 -3.15
CA LEU A 151 2.11 -22.68 -2.18
C LEU A 151 1.32 -23.02 -0.90
N TYR A 152 1.08 -24.32 -0.69
CA TYR A 152 0.43 -24.86 0.49
C TYR A 152 1.48 -25.28 1.52
N GLY A 153 1.55 -24.53 2.60
CA GLY A 153 2.46 -24.78 3.72
C GLY A 153 3.87 -24.21 3.51
N PRO A 154 4.67 -24.09 4.58
CA PRO A 154 4.25 -24.34 5.97
C PRO A 154 3.30 -23.24 6.45
N GLU A 155 2.43 -23.57 7.40
CA GLU A 155 1.57 -22.56 8.02
C GLU A 155 2.43 -21.59 8.86
N PHE A 156 2.04 -20.32 8.88
CA PHE A 156 2.76 -19.27 9.60
C PHE A 156 1.78 -18.40 10.38
N ASP A 157 2.29 -17.74 11.42
CA ASP A 157 1.57 -16.73 12.18
C ASP A 157 1.33 -15.52 11.28
N ASN A 158 0.20 -15.54 10.58
CA ASN A 158 -0.13 -14.53 9.60
C ASN A 158 -0.87 -13.39 10.30
N GLN A 159 -0.36 -12.16 10.17
CA GLN A 159 -1.01 -10.96 10.73
C GLN A 159 -2.45 -10.75 10.24
N CYS A 160 -2.85 -11.43 9.15
CA CYS A 160 -4.17 -11.37 8.57
C CYS A 160 -5.15 -12.42 9.10
N ASP A 161 -4.70 -13.32 9.98
CA ASP A 161 -5.57 -14.37 10.52
C ASP A 161 -6.73 -13.77 11.33
N GLY A 162 -7.94 -14.19 10.97
CA GLY A 162 -9.18 -13.70 11.59
C GLY A 162 -9.65 -12.32 11.10
N ILE A 163 -8.89 -11.64 10.22
CA ILE A 163 -9.35 -10.41 9.57
C ILE A 163 -10.39 -10.78 8.50
N THR A 164 -11.56 -10.15 8.58
CA THR A 164 -12.61 -10.30 7.56
C THR A 164 -12.57 -9.09 6.62
N SER A 165 -12.13 -9.33 5.39
CA SER A 165 -12.17 -8.33 4.30
C SER A 165 -13.59 -8.16 3.78
N ASN A 166 -14.07 -6.93 3.63
CA ASN A 166 -15.26 -6.63 2.83
C ASN A 166 -14.83 -6.04 1.47
N PRO A 167 -14.81 -6.83 0.39
CA PRO A 167 -14.31 -6.39 -0.92
C PRO A 167 -15.15 -5.27 -1.57
N SER A 168 -16.31 -4.93 -1.01
CA SER A 168 -17.10 -3.78 -1.46
C SER A 168 -16.58 -2.43 -0.93
N ILE A 169 -15.75 -2.45 0.13
CA ILE A 169 -15.25 -1.24 0.78
C ILE A 169 -13.75 -1.30 1.10
N ASP A 170 -13.17 -2.47 1.34
CA ASP A 170 -11.75 -2.65 1.64
C ASP A 170 -11.03 -3.07 0.36
N PHE A 171 -10.30 -2.15 -0.28
CA PHE A 171 -9.76 -2.41 -1.61
C PHE A 171 -8.32 -2.89 -1.61
N ALA A 172 -7.42 -2.17 -0.95
CA ALA A 172 -6.02 -2.57 -0.86
C ALA A 172 -5.34 -1.86 0.32
N ASP A 173 -4.80 -2.64 1.25
CA ASP A 173 -3.93 -2.17 2.34
C ASP A 173 -2.54 -2.83 2.29
N TRP A 174 -2.29 -3.63 1.24
CA TRP A 174 -1.05 -4.36 0.97
C TRP A 174 -0.59 -5.32 2.07
N ASP A 175 -1.35 -5.44 3.16
CA ASP A 175 -1.12 -6.36 4.25
C ASP A 175 -2.05 -7.57 4.10
N CYS A 176 -3.36 -7.33 4.06
CA CYS A 176 -4.38 -8.36 4.18
C CYS A 176 -5.51 -8.24 3.13
N ASN A 177 -5.74 -7.05 2.60
CA ASN A 177 -6.77 -6.76 1.61
C ASN A 177 -6.15 -6.62 0.22
N TRP A 178 -6.66 -7.41 -0.73
CA TRP A 178 -6.25 -7.34 -2.14
C TRP A 178 -7.43 -7.46 -3.11
N ASN A 179 -8.31 -6.47 -3.08
CA ASN A 179 -9.54 -6.43 -3.86
C ASN A 179 -9.49 -5.46 -5.06
N LEU A 180 -8.31 -4.96 -5.41
CA LEU A 180 -8.05 -4.25 -6.66
C LEU A 180 -7.52 -5.22 -7.74
N GLY A 181 -8.10 -5.12 -8.93
CA GLY A 181 -7.63 -5.75 -10.16
C GLY A 181 -6.70 -4.82 -10.90
N MET A 182 -5.43 -5.19 -11.04
CA MET A 182 -4.38 -4.34 -11.58
C MET A 182 -3.41 -5.20 -12.38
N CYS A 183 -2.87 -4.66 -13.48
CA CYS A 183 -1.66 -5.21 -14.08
C CYS A 183 -0.44 -4.67 -13.32
N PRO A 184 0.52 -5.52 -12.93
CA PRO A 184 1.68 -5.07 -12.14
C PRO A 184 2.73 -4.30 -12.97
N SER A 185 2.68 -4.37 -14.30
CA SER A 185 3.73 -3.84 -15.16
C SER A 185 3.18 -3.34 -16.51
N VAL A 186 4.09 -2.77 -17.30
CA VAL A 186 3.89 -2.30 -18.68
C VAL A 186 3.33 -3.35 -19.64
N THR A 187 3.37 -4.63 -19.28
CA THR A 187 2.80 -5.71 -20.09
C THR A 187 1.31 -5.83 -19.81
N PHE A 188 0.49 -5.65 -20.85
CA PHE A 188 -0.96 -5.87 -20.78
C PHE A 188 -1.28 -7.26 -20.25
N CYS A 189 -2.19 -7.35 -19.28
CA CYS A 189 -2.75 -8.62 -18.84
C CYS A 189 -4.04 -8.88 -19.62
N SER A 190 -4.44 -10.14 -19.77
CA SER A 190 -5.69 -10.48 -20.45
C SER A 190 -6.94 -9.91 -19.77
N SER A 191 -6.87 -9.67 -18.47
CA SER A 191 -8.01 -9.27 -17.65
C SER A 191 -8.02 -7.81 -17.19
N PHE A 192 -6.89 -7.12 -17.25
CA PHE A 192 -6.75 -5.72 -16.83
C PHE A 192 -5.88 -4.99 -17.85
N ASP A 193 -6.06 -3.68 -17.99
CA ASP A 193 -5.41 -2.92 -19.07
C ASP A 193 -3.88 -2.92 -18.94
N PHE A 194 -3.30 -1.91 -18.30
CA PHE A 194 -1.86 -1.80 -18.09
C PHE A 194 -1.59 -0.79 -16.98
N VAL A 195 -0.38 -0.82 -16.45
CA VAL A 195 0.18 0.21 -15.59
C VAL A 195 1.47 0.69 -16.26
N SER A 196 1.67 2.01 -16.34
CA SER A 196 2.83 2.59 -17.03
C SER A 196 4.15 2.29 -16.32
N GLY A 197 4.14 2.33 -14.98
CA GLY A 197 5.28 2.06 -14.12
C GLY A 197 5.37 0.60 -13.64
N TRP A 198 6.08 0.42 -12.52
CA TRP A 198 6.21 -0.85 -11.82
C TRP A 198 5.54 -0.74 -10.45
N LEU A 199 4.59 -1.63 -10.17
CA LEU A 199 3.86 -1.67 -8.90
C LEU A 199 4.15 -2.98 -8.17
N ASP A 200 4.93 -2.88 -7.10
CA ASP A 200 5.33 -4.01 -6.28
C ASP A 200 4.81 -3.86 -4.84
N GLN A 201 4.52 -4.97 -4.17
CA GLN A 201 4.36 -4.95 -2.72
C GLN A 201 5.75 -4.78 -2.10
N SER A 202 5.94 -3.82 -1.21
CA SER A 202 7.22 -3.59 -0.51
C SER A 202 6.97 -3.30 0.96
N TYR A 203 8.03 -3.32 1.78
CA TYR A 203 7.95 -2.79 3.14
C TYR A 203 7.46 -1.34 3.13
N ASN A 204 6.63 -1.01 4.12
CA ASN A 204 6.19 0.36 4.35
C ASN A 204 7.42 1.23 4.70
N PRO A 205 7.69 2.33 3.96
CA PRO A 205 8.84 3.20 4.22
C PRO A 205 8.79 3.93 5.57
N ASP A 206 7.59 4.08 6.15
CA ASP A 206 7.38 4.65 7.48
C ASP A 206 6.08 4.12 8.09
N ASN A 207 6.19 3.11 8.96
CA ASN A 207 5.05 2.52 9.67
C ASN A 207 4.81 3.14 11.06
N SER A 208 5.46 4.26 11.38
CA SER A 208 5.42 4.89 12.71
C SER A 208 4.44 6.06 12.82
N THR A 209 3.81 6.45 11.72
CA THR A 209 2.96 7.64 11.62
C THR A 209 1.49 7.29 11.36
N ILE A 210 0.87 7.85 10.33
CA ILE A 210 -0.56 7.65 10.04
C ILE A 210 -0.83 6.34 9.29
N ASN A 211 0.20 5.77 8.66
CA ASN A 211 0.16 4.46 8.05
C ASN A 211 0.92 3.51 8.97
N THR A 212 0.23 2.50 9.50
CA THR A 212 0.80 1.49 10.40
C THR A 212 0.93 0.13 9.74
N SER A 213 0.59 0.02 8.45
CA SER A 213 0.72 -1.21 7.68
C SER A 213 2.16 -1.66 7.62
N LYS A 214 2.38 -2.97 7.61
CA LYS A 214 3.73 -3.54 7.50
C LYS A 214 4.26 -3.39 6.06
N TYR A 215 3.39 -3.63 5.09
CA TYR A 215 3.66 -3.49 3.68
C TYR A 215 2.86 -2.34 3.06
N SER A 216 3.28 -1.90 1.88
CA SER A 216 2.60 -0.90 1.05
C SER A 216 2.87 -1.21 -0.42
N GLY A 217 2.15 -0.58 -1.34
CA GLY A 217 2.42 -0.70 -2.77
C GLY A 217 3.46 0.32 -3.22
N GLN A 218 4.67 -0.12 -3.55
CA GLN A 218 5.70 0.71 -4.16
C GLN A 218 5.42 0.86 -5.64
N TYR A 219 5.12 2.08 -6.06
CA TYR A 219 4.95 2.48 -7.44
C TYR A 219 6.17 3.27 -7.91
N THR A 220 6.97 2.69 -8.81
CA THR A 220 8.06 3.40 -9.48
C THR A 220 7.61 3.88 -10.84
N ARG A 221 7.71 5.20 -11.05
CA ARG A 221 7.31 5.84 -12.30
C ARG A 221 8.18 5.39 -13.48
N ASN A 222 7.56 5.25 -14.64
CA ASN A 222 8.28 5.02 -15.89
C ASN A 222 8.54 6.37 -16.60
N PRO A 223 9.80 6.74 -16.90
CA PRO A 223 10.13 7.98 -17.57
C PRO A 223 9.88 7.90 -19.08
N ASP A 224 8.63 7.70 -19.48
CA ASP A 224 8.27 7.68 -20.89
C ASP A 224 8.47 9.06 -21.55
N GLY A 225 8.47 9.11 -22.89
CA GLY A 225 8.80 10.32 -23.64
C GLY A 225 7.85 11.51 -23.43
N ASN A 226 6.65 11.27 -22.90
CA ASN A 226 5.61 12.28 -22.69
C ASN A 226 5.38 12.62 -21.21
N GLY A 227 5.99 11.88 -20.28
CA GLY A 227 5.73 11.98 -18.85
C GLY A 227 4.33 11.52 -18.46
N GLU A 228 3.69 10.70 -19.28
CA GLU A 228 2.35 10.13 -19.02
C GLU A 228 2.52 8.80 -18.28
N ASP A 229 2.29 8.86 -16.97
CA ASP A 229 2.46 7.72 -16.10
C ASP A 229 1.19 7.52 -15.29
N LEU A 230 0.54 6.38 -15.53
CA LEU A 230 -0.77 6.06 -15.00
C LEU A 230 -0.82 4.67 -14.39
N LEU A 231 -1.62 4.56 -13.35
CA LEU A 231 -1.97 3.31 -12.68
C LEU A 231 -3.48 3.13 -12.82
N ILE A 232 -3.90 2.04 -13.49
CA ILE A 232 -5.31 1.66 -13.66
C ILE A 232 -5.64 0.57 -12.66
N ALA A 233 -6.71 0.76 -11.90
CA ALA A 233 -7.18 -0.21 -10.92
C ALA A 233 -8.68 -0.44 -11.04
N TYR A 234 -9.06 -1.70 -11.18
CA TYR A 234 -10.45 -2.16 -11.24
C TYR A 234 -10.93 -2.62 -9.87
N PHE A 235 -12.19 -2.33 -9.54
CA PHE A 235 -12.80 -2.88 -8.34
C PHE A 235 -13.23 -4.33 -8.61
N ARG A 236 -12.66 -5.31 -7.91
CA ARG A 236 -12.94 -6.74 -8.18
C ARG A 236 -14.39 -7.13 -7.87
N ASN A 237 -15.07 -6.42 -6.99
CA ASN A 237 -16.47 -6.68 -6.66
C ASN A 237 -17.48 -5.94 -7.58
N GLY A 238 -17.03 -5.46 -8.74
CA GLY A 238 -17.85 -4.70 -9.68
C GLY A 238 -17.91 -3.21 -9.34
N ALA A 239 -18.94 -2.52 -9.85
CA ALA A 239 -19.07 -1.08 -9.65
C ALA A 239 -19.26 -0.72 -8.17
N LEU A 240 -18.71 0.44 -7.76
CA LEU A 240 -18.81 0.94 -6.38
C LEU A 240 -20.27 1.11 -5.94
N ASP A 241 -20.62 0.59 -4.75
CA ASP A 241 -21.87 0.91 -4.06
C ASP A 241 -21.67 2.14 -3.16
N LEU A 242 -22.13 3.30 -3.66
CA LEU A 242 -22.04 4.58 -2.96
C LEU A 242 -23.33 4.95 -2.21
N SER A 243 -24.20 3.98 -1.89
CA SER A 243 -25.43 4.22 -1.12
C SER A 243 -25.13 4.73 0.29
N THR A 244 -24.11 4.16 0.93
CA THR A 244 -23.71 4.46 2.31
C THR A 244 -22.31 5.07 2.39
N ASN A 245 -21.30 4.39 1.83
CA ASN A 245 -19.91 4.83 1.89
C ASN A 245 -19.56 5.63 0.63
N LYS A 246 -19.44 6.94 0.77
CA LYS A 246 -19.31 7.89 -0.34
C LYS A 246 -17.92 8.52 -0.42
N SER A 247 -17.05 8.25 0.54
CA SER A 247 -15.70 8.79 0.58
C SER A 247 -14.71 7.72 0.18
N PHE A 248 -14.01 7.93 -0.94
CA PHE A 248 -12.92 7.07 -1.39
C PHE A 248 -11.62 7.54 -0.77
N ASN A 249 -11.00 6.69 0.03
CA ASN A 249 -9.81 7.00 0.82
C ASN A 249 -8.61 6.25 0.26
N PHE A 250 -7.45 6.87 0.39
CA PHE A 250 -6.16 6.28 0.09
C PHE A 250 -5.05 7.10 0.75
N LYS A 251 -3.89 6.49 0.98
CA LYS A 251 -2.69 7.15 1.47
C LYS A 251 -1.61 7.10 0.40
N ILE A 252 -0.85 8.19 0.29
CA ILE A 252 0.34 8.24 -0.57
C ILE A 252 1.51 8.79 0.23
N TYR A 253 2.68 8.19 0.04
CA TYR A 253 3.99 8.67 0.48
C TYR A 253 4.89 8.87 -0.74
N GLY A 254 5.61 9.98 -0.83
CA GLY A 254 6.54 10.22 -1.92
C GLY A 254 6.96 11.68 -2.04
N PRO A 255 7.54 12.09 -3.17
CA PRO A 255 7.90 13.49 -3.41
C PRO A 255 6.66 14.39 -3.53
N PRO A 256 6.77 15.69 -3.19
CA PRO A 256 5.64 16.62 -3.13
C PRO A 256 5.20 17.04 -4.54
N ARG A 257 4.42 16.16 -5.19
CA ARG A 257 4.00 16.29 -6.59
C ARG A 257 2.47 16.29 -6.75
N PRO A 258 1.94 16.84 -7.85
CA PRO A 258 0.52 16.76 -8.18
C PRO A 258 0.00 15.32 -8.29
N ILE A 259 -1.24 15.12 -7.84
CA ILE A 259 -2.01 13.89 -7.95
C ILE A 259 -3.27 14.18 -8.74
N TYR A 260 -3.59 13.33 -9.71
CA TYR A 260 -4.87 13.32 -10.39
C TYR A 260 -5.48 11.93 -10.32
N LEU A 261 -6.76 11.85 -9.94
CA LEU A 261 -7.50 10.60 -9.88
C LEU A 261 -8.77 10.72 -10.74
N SER A 262 -8.87 9.86 -11.75
CA SER A 262 -10.00 9.76 -12.66
C SER A 262 -10.84 8.55 -12.28
N PHE A 263 -12.08 8.75 -11.82
CA PHE A 263 -13.04 7.66 -11.63
C PHE A 263 -13.79 7.44 -12.94
N GLN A 264 -13.87 6.17 -13.38
CA GLN A 264 -14.38 5.85 -14.71
C GLN A 264 -15.44 4.75 -14.69
N ASP A 265 -16.33 4.81 -15.66
CA ASP A 265 -17.33 3.78 -15.93
C ASP A 265 -16.76 2.59 -16.74
N ALA A 266 -17.59 1.59 -17.01
CA ALA A 266 -17.22 0.41 -17.79
C ALA A 266 -16.90 0.71 -19.27
N ASN A 267 -17.22 1.90 -19.76
CA ASN A 267 -16.92 2.35 -21.12
C ASN A 267 -15.69 3.27 -21.15
N ASN A 268 -14.94 3.35 -20.05
CA ASN A 268 -13.74 4.18 -19.89
C ASN A 268 -14.01 5.69 -19.92
N ASN A 269 -15.26 6.11 -19.69
CA ASN A 269 -15.58 7.53 -19.56
C ASN A 269 -15.24 8.01 -18.16
N GLU A 270 -14.58 9.16 -18.06
CA GLU A 270 -14.40 9.84 -16.78
C GLU A 270 -15.73 10.38 -16.27
N VAL A 271 -16.17 9.86 -15.11
CA VAL A 271 -17.39 10.31 -14.44
C VAL A 271 -17.10 11.29 -13.32
N TYR A 272 -15.90 11.24 -12.74
CA TYR A 272 -15.47 12.16 -11.70
C TYR A 272 -13.95 12.32 -11.71
N ALA A 273 -13.48 13.54 -11.51
CA ALA A 273 -12.07 13.88 -11.43
C ALA A 273 -11.73 14.47 -10.07
N TYR A 274 -10.60 14.05 -9.50
CA TYR A 274 -10.06 14.60 -8.26
C TYR A 274 -8.64 15.09 -8.49
N ASN A 275 -8.36 16.33 -8.08
CA ASN A 275 -7.05 16.97 -8.20
C ASN A 275 -6.53 17.31 -6.80
N SER A 276 -5.29 16.92 -6.51
CA SER A 276 -4.60 17.26 -5.27
C SER A 276 -3.09 17.33 -5.52
N ALA A 277 -2.30 17.45 -4.47
CA ALA A 277 -0.86 17.25 -4.50
C ALA A 277 -0.41 16.68 -3.16
N LEU A 278 0.70 15.92 -3.17
CA LEU A 278 1.52 15.74 -1.99
C LEU A 278 2.16 17.08 -1.64
N THR A 279 2.13 17.42 -0.37
CA THR A 279 2.64 18.69 0.16
C THR A 279 3.94 18.51 0.93
N SER A 280 4.19 17.29 1.44
CA SER A 280 5.35 16.94 2.25
C SER A 280 6.18 15.88 1.54
N ASN A 281 7.48 16.11 1.47
CA ASN A 281 8.40 15.14 0.88
C ASN A 281 8.58 13.95 1.81
N ASN A 282 8.32 12.74 1.29
CA ASN A 282 8.57 11.48 1.97
C ASN A 282 7.89 11.41 3.35
N GLN A 283 6.61 11.79 3.39
CA GLN A 283 5.72 11.64 4.54
C GLN A 283 4.38 11.10 4.04
N TRP A 284 3.74 10.24 4.84
CA TRP A 284 2.42 9.72 4.50
C TRP A 284 1.37 10.84 4.58
N GLU A 285 0.58 10.99 3.51
CA GLU A 285 -0.58 11.89 3.47
C GLU A 285 -1.86 11.09 3.19
N GLN A 286 -2.92 11.39 3.96
CA GLN A 286 -4.25 10.81 3.79
C GLN A 286 -5.08 11.65 2.82
N PHE A 287 -5.63 11.01 1.80
CA PHE A 287 -6.57 11.62 0.86
C PHE A 287 -7.95 11.00 1.02
N SER A 288 -8.98 11.82 0.81
CA SER A 288 -10.38 11.38 0.79
C SER A 288 -11.13 12.15 -0.28
N VAL A 289 -11.70 11.41 -1.23
CA VAL A 289 -12.49 11.94 -2.33
C VAL A 289 -13.97 11.76 -2.01
N ASP A 290 -14.72 12.86 -1.95
CA ASP A 290 -16.16 12.81 -1.83
C ASP A 290 -16.80 12.49 -3.19
N LEU A 291 -17.37 11.30 -3.32
CA LEU A 291 -18.07 10.80 -4.50
C LEU A 291 -19.60 10.98 -4.41
N SER A 292 -20.10 11.71 -3.40
CA SER A 292 -21.55 11.88 -3.18
C SER A 292 -22.28 12.47 -4.38
N SER A 293 -21.63 13.38 -5.11
CA SER A 293 -22.19 14.00 -6.32
C SER A 293 -22.39 13.04 -7.49
N VAL A 294 -21.66 11.93 -7.51
CA VAL A 294 -21.68 10.88 -8.54
C VAL A 294 -22.17 9.54 -8.01
N ALA A 295 -22.85 9.51 -6.85
CA ALA A 295 -23.29 8.27 -6.20
C ALA A 295 -24.29 7.42 -7.01
N SER A 296 -24.86 7.97 -8.09
CA SER A 296 -25.74 7.24 -9.03
C SER A 296 -25.00 6.69 -10.26
N GLN A 297 -23.72 7.03 -10.43
CA GLN A 297 -22.90 6.59 -11.56
C GLN A 297 -22.30 5.21 -11.29
N SER A 298 -22.12 4.42 -12.35
CA SER A 298 -21.50 3.10 -12.28
C SER A 298 -19.99 3.20 -12.40
N ILE A 299 -19.30 3.51 -11.30
CA ILE A 299 -17.83 3.59 -11.25
C ILE A 299 -17.24 2.20 -11.11
N THR A 300 -16.50 1.71 -12.11
CA THR A 300 -15.90 0.36 -12.13
C THR A 300 -14.39 0.35 -11.92
N ARG A 301 -13.73 1.51 -12.07
CA ARG A 301 -12.29 1.64 -11.96
C ARG A 301 -11.87 3.06 -11.58
N PHE A 302 -10.62 3.21 -11.18
CA PHE A 302 -9.94 4.50 -11.15
C PHE A 302 -8.63 4.47 -11.94
N VAL A 303 -8.22 5.64 -12.42
CA VAL A 303 -6.91 5.89 -13.02
C VAL A 303 -6.20 6.95 -12.18
N LEU A 304 -5.09 6.56 -11.56
CA LEU A 304 -4.23 7.44 -10.77
C LEU A 304 -3.07 7.91 -11.62
N PHE A 305 -2.86 9.22 -11.64
CA PHE A 305 -1.69 9.84 -12.25
C PHE A 305 -0.89 10.59 -11.19
N LEU A 306 0.43 10.45 -11.27
CA LEU A 306 1.39 11.06 -10.37
C LEU A 306 2.35 11.92 -11.19
N ASP A 307 2.42 13.22 -10.87
CA ASP A 307 3.31 14.18 -11.53
C ASP A 307 3.20 14.19 -13.07
N GLN A 308 1.96 14.29 -13.57
CA GLN A 308 1.65 14.28 -15.01
C GLN A 308 2.54 15.24 -15.82
N SER A 309 2.90 14.80 -17.02
CA SER A 309 3.74 15.56 -17.97
C SER A 309 5.18 15.80 -17.50
N VAL A 310 5.63 15.09 -16.47
CA VAL A 310 7.02 15.12 -15.99
C VAL A 310 7.66 13.76 -16.20
N VAL A 311 8.79 13.77 -16.91
CA VAL A 311 9.64 12.57 -17.12
C VAL A 311 10.59 12.42 -15.94
N ASN A 312 10.35 11.44 -15.07
CA ASN A 312 11.24 11.11 -13.95
C ASN A 312 11.08 9.64 -13.51
N TRP A 313 11.93 9.23 -12.57
CA TRP A 313 11.92 7.92 -11.92
C TRP A 313 11.46 8.04 -10.45
N ASP A 314 10.59 9.01 -10.14
CA ASP A 314 10.13 9.20 -8.78
C ASP A 314 9.41 7.92 -8.31
N THR A 315 9.56 7.57 -7.03
CA THR A 315 8.90 6.43 -6.41
C THR A 315 7.89 6.93 -5.40
N TYR A 316 6.71 6.32 -5.41
CA TYR A 316 5.61 6.58 -4.48
C TYR A 316 5.25 5.29 -3.78
N TYR A 317 4.71 5.39 -2.57
CA TYR A 317 4.13 4.27 -1.86
C TYR A 317 2.65 4.55 -1.66
N LEU A 318 1.82 3.55 -1.94
CA LEU A 318 0.37 3.62 -1.97
C LEU A 318 -0.19 2.67 -0.93
N ASP A 319 -1.22 3.08 -0.20
CA ASP A 319 -1.81 2.24 0.84
C ASP A 319 -3.25 2.63 1.19
N ASP A 320 -3.92 1.79 1.98
CA ASP A 320 -5.23 2.01 2.59
C ASP A 320 -6.31 2.52 1.63
N PHE A 321 -6.41 1.90 0.45
CA PHE A 321 -7.51 2.13 -0.47
C PHE A 321 -8.80 1.53 0.09
N ASN A 322 -9.78 2.38 0.41
CA ASN A 322 -11.07 1.93 0.95
C ASN A 322 -12.21 2.94 0.70
N LEU A 323 -13.44 2.54 1.02
CA LEU A 323 -14.60 3.42 1.15
C LEU A 323 -14.98 3.64 2.62
N SER A 324 -15.34 4.86 2.95
CA SER A 324 -15.94 5.23 4.25
C SER A 324 -17.19 6.10 4.07
N SER A 325 -17.98 6.20 5.14
CA SER A 325 -19.18 7.06 5.19
C SER A 325 -18.86 8.55 5.36
N ILE A 326 -17.65 8.88 5.83
CA ILE A 326 -17.16 10.25 6.01
C ILE A 326 -15.72 10.38 5.49
N PRO A 327 -15.31 11.56 4.99
CA PRO A 327 -13.92 11.79 4.62
C PRO A 327 -12.98 11.59 5.81
N LEU A 328 -11.84 10.93 5.57
CA LEU A 328 -10.78 10.67 6.55
C LEU A 328 -9.64 11.70 6.48
N ASN A 329 -9.61 12.53 5.42
CA ASN A 329 -8.62 13.59 5.33
C ASN A 329 -8.84 14.65 6.41
N VAL A 330 -7.76 14.97 7.13
CA VAL A 330 -7.69 16.25 7.84
C VAL A 330 -7.33 17.27 6.76
N GLN A 331 -8.33 17.84 6.09
CA GLN A 331 -8.11 19.09 5.37
C GLN A 331 -7.61 20.08 6.42
N ASP A 332 -6.31 20.42 6.39
CA ASP A 332 -5.88 21.69 6.98
C ASP A 332 -6.82 22.73 6.37
N ILE A 333 -7.65 23.35 7.21
CA ILE A 333 -8.57 24.39 6.79
C ILE A 333 -7.70 25.38 6.01
N LYS A 334 -7.83 25.40 4.68
CA LYS A 334 -7.15 26.41 3.87
C LYS A 334 -7.52 27.73 4.52
N PRO A 335 -6.55 28.54 5.00
CA PRO A 335 -6.87 29.86 5.48
C PRO A 335 -7.64 30.52 4.34
N THR A 336 -8.93 30.75 4.53
CA THR A 336 -9.62 31.72 3.69
C THR A 336 -8.76 32.97 3.76
N ASN A 337 -8.39 33.56 2.61
CA ASN A 337 -7.49 34.73 2.47
C ASN A 337 -7.90 35.97 3.31
N ASN A 338 -8.88 35.83 4.19
CA ASN A 338 -9.47 36.80 5.07
C ASN A 338 -8.95 36.70 6.51
N ILE A 339 -8.25 35.64 6.95
CA ILE A 339 -7.63 35.55 8.28
C ILE A 339 -6.19 35.06 8.17
N VAL A 340 -5.25 35.82 8.75
CA VAL A 340 -3.84 35.42 8.89
C VAL A 340 -3.47 35.44 10.36
N VAL A 341 -2.81 34.39 10.86
CA VAL A 341 -2.36 34.31 12.25
C VAL A 341 -0.85 34.10 12.30
N PHE A 342 -0.14 34.95 13.05
CA PHE A 342 1.31 34.90 13.18
C PHE A 342 1.79 35.42 14.54
N PRO A 343 2.95 34.95 15.05
CA PRO A 343 3.77 33.89 14.49
C PRO A 343 3.08 32.52 14.61
N GLN A 344 3.40 31.62 13.70
CA GLN A 344 2.98 30.22 13.73
C GLN A 344 4.22 29.35 13.43
N PRO A 345 4.75 28.58 14.40
CA PRO A 345 4.30 28.42 15.79
C PRO A 345 4.46 29.68 16.68
N ALA A 346 3.60 29.79 17.70
CA ALA A 346 3.59 30.89 18.67
C ALA A 346 4.19 30.50 20.02
N LYS A 347 4.83 31.45 20.72
CA LYS A 347 5.37 31.24 22.08
C LYS A 347 4.55 31.93 23.15
N ASN A 348 4.49 33.27 23.07
CA ASN A 348 3.88 34.10 24.12
C ASN A 348 2.69 34.89 23.61
N GLU A 349 2.63 35.19 22.32
CA GLU A 349 1.56 35.96 21.73
C GLU A 349 1.28 35.51 20.31
N ILE A 350 0.05 35.74 19.86
CA ILE A 350 -0.36 35.63 18.47
C ILE A 350 -1.01 36.93 18.02
N THR A 351 -0.75 37.31 16.79
CA THR A 351 -1.42 38.38 16.06
C THR A 351 -2.33 37.77 15.02
N ILE A 352 -3.58 38.21 15.00
CA ILE A 352 -4.62 37.81 14.08
C ILE A 352 -4.95 39.02 13.21
N GLU A 353 -4.82 38.88 11.90
CA GLU A 353 -5.14 39.89 10.90
C GLU A 353 -6.34 39.45 10.07
N ILE A 354 -7.32 40.34 9.88
CA ILE A 354 -8.59 40.02 9.21
C ILE A 354 -8.78 40.90 7.96
N SER A 355 -8.64 40.33 6.76
CA SER A 355 -8.53 41.08 5.49
C SER A 355 -9.86 41.53 4.87
N SER A 356 -11.02 41.13 5.42
CA SER A 356 -12.33 41.60 4.95
C SER A 356 -13.29 41.90 6.10
N VAL A 357 -13.40 43.17 6.49
CA VAL A 357 -14.39 43.61 7.47
C VAL A 357 -15.73 43.81 6.75
N SER A 358 -16.57 42.76 6.71
CA SER A 358 -17.99 43.07 6.74
C SER A 358 -18.24 43.75 8.10
N ASN A 359 -18.93 44.90 8.12
CA ASN A 359 -19.17 45.76 9.30
C ASN A 359 -19.96 45.10 10.46
N ASN A 360 -19.91 43.78 10.58
CA ASN A 360 -20.71 42.96 11.45
C ASN A 360 -19.88 42.48 12.63
N LYS A 361 -20.45 42.71 13.83
CA LYS A 361 -19.96 42.26 15.14
C LYS A 361 -19.58 40.78 15.08
N GLY A 362 -18.29 40.47 15.16
CA GLY A 362 -17.79 39.10 15.21
C GLY A 362 -17.41 38.71 16.63
N ILE A 363 -17.54 37.43 16.97
CA ILE A 363 -17.00 36.85 18.21
C ILE A 363 -15.88 35.89 17.84
N LEU A 364 -14.74 36.06 18.50
CA LEU A 364 -13.62 35.15 18.42
C LEU A 364 -13.71 34.13 19.56
N TYR A 365 -13.48 32.87 19.22
CA TYR A 365 -13.36 31.76 20.15
C TYR A 365 -12.02 31.05 19.94
N LEU A 366 -11.41 30.60 21.03
CA LEU A 366 -10.24 29.73 21.01
C LEU A 366 -10.58 28.44 21.73
N PHE A 367 -10.34 27.30 21.08
CA PHE A 367 -10.58 25.97 21.63
C PHE A 367 -9.27 25.17 21.73
N ASP A 368 -9.20 24.26 22.70
CA ASP A 368 -8.18 23.22 22.70
C ASP A 368 -8.52 22.08 21.71
N ILE A 369 -7.63 21.08 21.59
CA ILE A 369 -7.87 19.91 20.72
C ILE A 369 -9.05 19.03 21.14
N LYS A 370 -9.53 19.14 22.39
CA LYS A 370 -10.68 18.38 22.90
C LYS A 370 -12.00 19.11 22.66
N GLY A 371 -11.96 20.33 22.12
CA GLY A 371 -13.12 21.19 21.88
C GLY A 371 -13.53 22.02 23.10
N GLU A 372 -12.70 22.09 24.15
CA GLU A 372 -12.95 22.93 25.32
C GLU A 372 -12.69 24.40 24.98
N LEU A 373 -13.63 25.28 25.36
CA LEU A 373 -13.51 26.73 25.12
C LEU A 373 -12.50 27.35 26.10
N ILE A 374 -11.39 27.83 25.56
CA ILE A 374 -10.32 28.49 26.32
C ILE A 374 -10.56 30.00 26.44
N LEU A 375 -10.99 30.65 25.35
CA LEU A 375 -11.19 32.09 25.31
C LEU A 375 -12.37 32.45 24.41
N SER A 376 -13.16 33.44 24.81
CA SER A 376 -14.14 34.12 23.96
C SER A 376 -13.96 35.63 24.03
N LYS A 377 -13.86 36.30 22.89
CA LYS A 377 -13.65 37.76 22.79
C LYS A 377 -14.55 38.38 21.74
N ASP A 378 -15.37 39.35 22.14
CA ASP A 378 -16.15 40.18 21.21
C ASP A 378 -15.21 41.13 20.46
N LEU A 379 -15.27 41.11 19.13
CA LEU A 379 -14.42 41.92 18.26
C LEU A 379 -14.97 43.34 18.03
N GLY A 380 -16.19 43.65 18.51
CA GLY A 380 -16.79 44.98 18.46
C GLY A 380 -17.04 45.52 17.04
N LYS A 381 -17.16 46.85 16.92
CA LYS A 381 -17.11 47.56 15.63
C LYS A 381 -15.70 48.11 15.44
N ASN A 382 -14.95 47.56 14.48
CA ASN A 382 -13.60 47.97 14.07
C ASN A 382 -12.57 48.10 15.20
N PRO A 383 -11.70 47.08 15.43
CA PRO A 383 -10.38 47.37 15.95
C PRO A 383 -9.61 48.19 14.90
N SER A 384 -8.95 49.25 15.32
CA SER A 384 -8.47 50.38 14.51
C SER A 384 -7.52 50.06 13.34
N ASN A 385 -7.19 48.80 13.05
CA ASN A 385 -6.27 48.36 11.99
C ASN A 385 -6.49 46.88 11.55
N ASN A 386 -7.68 46.29 11.75
CA ASN A 386 -7.96 44.86 11.41
C ASN A 386 -7.02 43.83 12.06
N ARG A 387 -6.31 44.22 13.13
CA ARG A 387 -5.34 43.38 13.83
C ARG A 387 -5.72 43.24 15.30
N LEU A 388 -5.59 42.03 15.81
CA LEU A 388 -5.83 41.67 17.19
C LEU A 388 -4.66 40.87 17.72
N THR A 389 -4.12 41.26 18.87
CA THR A 389 -3.12 40.47 19.59
C THR A 389 -3.78 39.73 20.75
N LEU A 390 -3.43 38.45 20.91
CA LEU A 390 -3.81 37.61 22.04
C LEU A 390 -2.56 37.12 22.73
N ASP A 391 -2.54 37.25 24.06
CA ASP A 391 -1.54 36.64 24.92
C ASP A 391 -1.85 35.14 25.08
N VAL A 392 -0.85 34.31 24.77
CA VAL A 392 -0.90 32.85 24.88
C VAL A 392 0.24 32.31 25.77
N SER A 393 0.84 33.18 26.59
CA SER A 393 1.95 32.86 27.49
C SER A 393 1.59 31.78 28.53
N GLU A 394 0.33 31.71 28.94
CA GLU A 394 -0.17 30.73 29.93
C GLU A 394 -0.69 29.42 29.31
N LEU A 395 -0.74 29.31 27.97
CA LEU A 395 -1.23 28.11 27.29
C LEU A 395 -0.12 27.05 27.14
N ASN A 396 -0.47 25.78 27.37
CA ASN A 396 0.46 24.65 27.19
C ASN A 396 0.82 24.44 25.72
N SER A 397 1.99 23.86 25.45
CA SER A 397 2.39 23.42 24.11
C SER A 397 1.34 22.48 23.53
N GLY A 398 0.89 22.75 22.30
CA GLY A 398 -0.18 21.99 21.68
C GLY A 398 -0.82 22.70 20.49
N ILE A 399 -1.84 22.05 19.92
CA ILE A 399 -2.64 22.59 18.82
C ILE A 399 -3.93 23.20 19.40
N TYR A 400 -4.34 24.33 18.85
CA TYR A 400 -5.56 25.04 19.23
C TYR A 400 -6.33 25.43 17.96
N VAL A 401 -7.64 25.58 18.11
CA VAL A 401 -8.53 25.99 17.01
C VAL A 401 -9.10 27.37 17.32
N LEU A 402 -8.73 28.35 16.50
CA LEU A 402 -9.37 29.65 16.46
C LEU A 402 -10.64 29.56 15.62
N LYS A 403 -11.75 30.12 16.12
CA LYS A 403 -13.00 30.28 15.38
C LYS A 403 -13.42 31.73 15.43
N ILE A 404 -13.67 32.35 14.29
CA ILE A 404 -14.29 33.68 14.20
C ILE A 404 -15.69 33.52 13.63
N GLN A 405 -16.69 33.94 14.40
CA GLN A 405 -18.10 33.86 14.04
C GLN A 405 -18.68 35.26 13.88
N SER A 406 -19.11 35.58 12.66
CA SER A 406 -19.89 36.77 12.33
C SER A 406 -21.35 36.40 12.05
N LYS A 407 -22.20 37.39 11.76
CA LYS A 407 -23.63 37.15 11.45
C LYS A 407 -23.85 36.24 10.24
N ASN A 408 -22.94 36.31 9.25
CA ASN A 408 -23.13 35.65 7.96
C ASN A 408 -22.07 34.57 7.67
N GLU A 409 -20.98 34.51 8.44
CA GLU A 409 -19.84 33.63 8.17
C GLU A 409 -19.22 33.10 9.46
N ILE A 410 -18.75 31.85 9.40
CA ILE A 410 -17.91 31.24 10.43
C ILE A 410 -16.61 30.82 9.74
N GLN A 411 -15.49 31.21 10.32
CA GLN A 411 -14.15 30.89 9.84
C GLN A 411 -13.33 30.22 10.94
N TYR A 412 -12.41 29.34 10.56
CA TYR A 412 -11.57 28.56 11.47
C TYR A 412 -10.10 28.68 11.09
N GLN A 413 -9.20 28.69 12.07
CA GLN A 413 -7.75 28.69 11.87
C GLN A 413 -7.05 27.84 12.93
N LYS A 414 -6.13 26.97 12.50
CA LYS A 414 -5.28 26.17 13.40
C LYS A 414 -4.11 27.02 13.92
N ILE A 415 -3.85 26.93 15.22
CA ILE A 415 -2.76 27.60 15.94
C ILE A 415 -1.90 26.55 16.64
N GLN A 416 -0.58 26.68 16.57
CA GLN A 416 0.36 25.82 17.28
C GLN A 416 1.13 26.66 18.30
N ILE A 417 1.12 26.21 19.56
CA ILE A 417 1.85 26.86 20.65
C ILE A 417 3.02 25.96 21.04
N ILE A 418 4.20 26.58 21.19
CA ILE A 418 5.44 25.92 21.63
C ILE A 418 6.03 26.68 22.82
N LYS A 419 6.39 25.97 23.88
CA LYS A 419 7.09 26.51 25.06
C LYS A 419 8.54 26.07 25.08
#